data_AF-A0A2M8S789-F1
#
_entry.id   AF-A0A2M8S789-F1
#
_cell.length_a   1.000
_cell.length_b   1.000
_cell.length_c   1.000
_cell.angle_alpha   90.00
_cell.angle_beta   90.00
_cell.angle_gamma   90.00
#
_symmetry.space_group_name_H-M   'P 1'
#
loop_
_entity.id
_entity.type
_entity.pdbx_description
1 polymer ?
#
loop_
_entity_poly.entity_id
_entity_poly.type
_entity_poly.pdbx_seq_one_letter_code
_entity_poly.pdbx_strand_id
1 'polypeptide(L)'
;MAQETKEKRIKITWGSDENLPALYANHLYVSHAGETEFHLVFGHLSPPLTMGIDESELPDSVKIKPVAKIVISPDAMRAFVRLLSDNLGVFEGRQQGKSNE
;
A
#
# COMPACT_ATOMS: atom_id res chain seq x y z
N MET A 1 34.20 -25.34 29.26
CA MET A 1 34.41 -23.94 28.84
C MET A 1 33.21 -23.56 28.01
N ALA A 2 32.35 -22.67 28.50
CA ALA A 2 31.17 -22.23 27.75
C ALA A 2 31.62 -21.22 26.69
N GLN A 3 31.40 -21.53 25.42
CA GLN A 3 31.58 -20.56 24.34
C GLN A 3 30.49 -19.49 24.47
N GLU A 4 30.89 -18.28 24.86
CA GLU A 4 30.02 -17.11 24.79
C GLU A 4 29.65 -16.85 23.32
N THR A 5 28.38 -17.04 23.00
CA THR A 5 27.81 -16.69 21.70
C THR A 5 27.88 -15.18 21.54
N LYS A 6 28.91 -14.66 20.84
CA LYS A 6 29.01 -13.23 20.54
C LYS A 6 27.86 -12.82 19.62
N GLU A 7 26.88 -12.12 20.18
CA GLU A 7 25.80 -11.50 19.43
C GLU A 7 26.36 -10.43 18.47
N LYS A 8 26.25 -10.69 17.16
CA LYS A 8 26.66 -9.75 16.12
C LYS A 8 25.46 -8.89 15.72
N ARG A 9 25.49 -7.59 16.05
CA ARG A 9 24.48 -6.63 15.58
C ARG A 9 24.70 -6.33 14.10
N ILE A 10 23.71 -6.61 13.27
CA ILE A 10 23.73 -6.33 11.83
C ILE A 10 22.84 -5.12 11.58
N LYS A 11 23.39 -4.10 10.91
CA LYS A 11 22.62 -2.93 10.46
C LYS A 11 21.83 -3.30 9.21
N ILE A 12 20.54 -3.01 9.22
CA ILE A 12 19.67 -3.12 8.05
C ILE A 12 19.61 -1.74 7.37
N THR A 13 19.84 -1.70 6.07
CA THR A 13 19.77 -0.49 5.25
C THR A 13 18.91 -0.75 4.03
N TRP A 14 18.14 0.25 3.60
CA TRP A 14 17.44 0.21 2.32
C TRP A 14 18.44 0.24 1.18
N GLY A 15 18.33 -0.70 0.25
CA GLY A 15 19.01 -0.63 -1.05
C GLY A 15 18.29 0.32 -1.99
N SER A 16 18.99 0.79 -3.02
CA SER A 16 18.40 1.47 -4.17
C SER A 16 18.26 0.50 -5.32
N ASP A 17 17.10 0.48 -5.95
CA ASP A 17 16.86 -0.22 -7.21
C ASP A 17 16.23 0.77 -8.19
N GLU A 18 17.02 1.21 -9.18
CA GLU A 18 16.56 2.16 -10.20
C GLU A 18 15.49 1.59 -11.12
N ASN A 19 15.37 0.26 -11.17
CA ASN A 19 14.39 -0.43 -12.01
C ASN A 19 13.12 -0.81 -11.25
N LEU A 20 12.97 -0.38 -9.98
CA LEU A 20 11.77 -0.65 -9.21
C LEU A 20 10.55 0.05 -9.87
N PRO A 21 9.56 -0.71 -10.37
CA PRO A 21 8.47 -0.11 -11.12
C PRO A 21 7.55 0.71 -10.21
N ALA A 22 7.27 1.95 -10.62
CA ALA A 22 6.21 2.75 -10.03
C ALA A 22 4.87 2.36 -10.67
N LEU A 23 3.97 1.79 -9.87
CA LEU A 23 2.64 1.38 -10.31
C LEU A 23 1.59 2.31 -9.71
N TYR A 24 0.66 2.78 -10.55
CA TYR A 24 -0.49 3.55 -10.07
C TYR A 24 -1.60 2.62 -9.57
N ALA A 25 -2.09 2.88 -8.37
CA ALA A 25 -3.25 2.23 -7.79
C ALA A 25 -4.14 3.27 -7.11
N ASN A 26 -5.45 3.14 -7.33
CA ASN A 26 -6.49 3.95 -6.71
C ASN A 26 -7.47 3.12 -5.86
N HIS A 27 -7.25 1.81 -5.77
CA HIS A 27 -7.99 0.89 -4.92
C HIS A 27 -7.02 0.03 -4.12
N LEU A 28 -7.40 -0.33 -2.90
CA LEU A 28 -6.68 -1.23 -2.02
C LEU A 28 -7.68 -2.23 -1.42
N TYR A 29 -7.35 -3.52 -1.53
CA TYR A 29 -8.06 -4.60 -0.85
C TYR A 29 -7.11 -5.28 0.13
N VAL A 30 -7.53 -5.40 1.39
CA VAL A 30 -6.75 -6.08 2.44
C VAL A 30 -7.53 -7.30 2.90
N SER A 31 -6.86 -8.44 2.93
CA SER A 31 -7.40 -9.69 3.47
C SER A 31 -6.33 -10.39 4.30
N HIS A 32 -6.74 -11.36 5.11
CA HIS A 32 -5.84 -12.26 5.81
C HIS A 32 -6.23 -13.70 5.49
N ALA A 33 -5.25 -14.54 5.18
CA ALA A 33 -5.47 -15.97 4.99
C ALA A 33 -5.17 -16.67 6.32
N GLY A 34 -6.21 -16.95 7.10
CA GLY A 34 -6.04 -17.45 8.47
C GLY A 34 -5.47 -16.38 9.42
N GLU A 35 -4.64 -16.80 10.38
CA GLU A 35 -3.98 -15.91 11.38
C GLU A 35 -2.52 -15.58 11.05
N THR A 36 -1.98 -16.07 9.93
CA THR A 36 -0.53 -16.08 9.70
C THR A 36 -0.02 -14.92 8.87
N GLU A 37 -0.79 -14.40 7.91
CA GLU A 37 -0.30 -13.42 6.92
C GLU A 37 -1.41 -12.48 6.42
N PHE A 38 -1.01 -11.24 6.12
CA PHE A 38 -1.86 -10.23 5.48
C PHE A 38 -1.54 -10.12 3.99
N HIS A 39 -2.57 -10.11 3.15
CA HIS A 39 -2.48 -9.86 1.72
C HIS A 39 -3.04 -8.47 1.40
N LEU A 40 -2.17 -7.60 0.89
CA LEU A 40 -2.52 -6.27 0.40
C LEU A 40 -2.51 -6.32 -1.12
N VAL A 41 -3.68 -6.15 -1.74
CA VAL A 41 -3.86 -6.14 -3.19
C VAL A 41 -4.17 -4.71 -3.63
N PHE A 42 -3.26 -4.13 -4.41
CA PHE A 42 -3.40 -2.82 -5.00
C PHE A 42 -4.06 -2.95 -6.36
N GLY A 43 -5.06 -2.13 -6.62
CA GLY A 43 -5.87 -2.16 -7.82
C GLY A 43 -5.93 -0.82 -8.53
N HIS A 44 -6.05 -0.87 -9.85
CA HIS A 44 -6.36 0.26 -10.69
C HIS A 44 -7.72 0.04 -11.33
N LEU A 45 -8.65 0.94 -11.02
CA LEU A 45 -9.89 1.11 -11.74
C LEU A 45 -9.77 2.32 -12.65
N SER A 46 -9.83 2.10 -13.96
CA SER A 46 -9.91 3.20 -14.93
C SER A 46 -11.34 3.74 -14.96
N PRO A 47 -11.56 5.05 -14.79
CA PRO A 47 -12.88 5.63 -14.90
C PRO A 47 -13.50 5.29 -16.27
N PRO A 48 -14.77 4.87 -16.32
CA PRO A 48 -15.43 4.68 -17.60
C PRO A 48 -15.48 6.02 -18.36
N LEU A 49 -15.18 5.98 -19.67
CA LEU A 49 -15.36 7.15 -20.53
C LEU A 49 -16.86 7.33 -20.77
N THR A 50 -17.54 8.09 -19.92
CA THR A 50 -19.00 8.27 -19.96
C THR A 50 -19.48 9.38 -20.90
N MET A 51 -18.57 10.04 -21.63
CA MET A 51 -18.98 11.08 -22.58
C MET A 51 -19.77 10.47 -23.74
N GLY A 52 -21.08 10.73 -23.77
CA GLY A 52 -21.98 10.31 -24.84
C GLY A 52 -22.57 8.91 -24.69
N ILE A 53 -22.40 8.26 -23.54
CA ILE A 53 -23.00 6.95 -23.23
C ILE A 53 -24.36 7.18 -22.55
N ASP A 54 -25.42 6.53 -23.06
CA ASP A 54 -26.75 6.54 -22.44
C ASP A 54 -26.73 5.73 -21.13
N GLU A 55 -27.52 6.08 -20.12
CA GLU A 55 -27.53 5.35 -18.83
C GLU A 55 -27.85 3.86 -19.00
N SER A 56 -28.60 3.50 -20.05
CA SER A 56 -28.93 2.12 -20.41
C SER A 56 -27.75 1.30 -20.94
N GLU A 57 -26.65 1.94 -21.30
CA GLU A 57 -25.42 1.30 -21.81
C GLU A 57 -24.32 1.20 -20.74
N LEU A 58 -24.58 1.71 -19.52
CA LEU A 58 -23.64 1.56 -18.41
C LEU A 58 -23.56 0.08 -17.97
N PRO A 59 -22.35 -0.45 -17.74
CA PRO A 59 -22.20 -1.83 -17.30
C PRO A 59 -22.66 -2.01 -15.86
N ASP A 60 -23.35 -3.13 -15.59
CA ASP A 60 -23.78 -3.53 -14.23
C ASP A 60 -22.63 -3.70 -13.24
N SER A 61 -21.41 -3.90 -13.75
CA SER A 61 -20.21 -4.00 -12.92
C SER A 61 -18.96 -3.54 -13.66
N VAL A 62 -18.02 -2.94 -12.90
CA VAL A 62 -16.70 -2.56 -13.41
C VAL A 62 -15.64 -3.36 -12.66
N LYS A 63 -14.67 -3.91 -13.39
CA LYS A 63 -13.60 -4.74 -12.82
C LYS A 63 -12.39 -3.88 -12.44
N ILE A 64 -11.97 -3.99 -11.19
CA ILE A 64 -10.70 -3.43 -10.73
C ILE A 64 -9.56 -4.33 -11.23
N LYS A 65 -8.56 -3.76 -11.90
CA LYS A 65 -7.36 -4.49 -12.34
C LYS A 65 -6.33 -4.55 -11.20
N PRO A 66 -5.96 -5.72 -10.67
CA PRO A 66 -4.84 -5.81 -9.73
C PRO A 66 -3.54 -5.39 -10.41
N VAL A 67 -2.76 -4.55 -9.74
CA VAL A 67 -1.44 -4.08 -10.22
C VAL A 67 -0.30 -4.56 -9.36
N ALA A 68 -0.52 -4.76 -8.05
CA ALA A 68 0.48 -5.30 -7.14
C ALA A 68 -0.18 -6.11 -6.01
N LYS A 69 0.55 -7.10 -5.50
CA LYS A 69 0.17 -7.86 -4.30
C LYS A 69 1.37 -7.95 -3.37
N ILE A 70 1.18 -7.53 -2.12
CA ILE A 70 2.20 -7.61 -1.07
C ILE A 70 1.68 -8.54 0.02
N VAL A 71 2.53 -9.46 0.49
CA VAL A 71 2.25 -10.33 1.63
C VAL A 71 3.10 -9.88 2.80
N ILE A 72 2.48 -9.65 3.95
CA ILE A 72 3.12 -9.05 5.13
C ILE A 72 2.78 -9.90 6.35
N SER A 73 3.78 -10.13 7.22
CA SER A 73 3.55 -10.81 8.50
C SER A 73 2.76 -9.94 9.48
N PRO A 74 2.09 -10.52 10.49
CA PRO A 74 1.29 -9.75 11.44
C PRO A 74 2.09 -8.68 12.19
N ASP A 75 3.32 -8.98 12.57
CA ASP A 75 4.18 -8.03 13.28
C ASP A 75 4.59 -6.85 12.38
N ALA A 76 4.92 -7.12 11.12
CA ALA A 76 5.23 -6.08 10.15
C ALA A 76 3.99 -5.25 9.79
N MET A 77 2.79 -5.84 9.78
CA MET A 77 1.54 -5.14 9.48
C MET A 77 1.22 -4.04 10.51
N ARG A 78 1.49 -4.29 11.81
CA ARG A 78 1.32 -3.25 12.84
C ARG A 78 2.22 -2.04 12.59
N ALA A 79 3.49 -2.29 12.25
CA ALA A 79 4.43 -1.24 11.90
C ALA A 79 4.02 -0.52 10.60
N PHE A 80 3.54 -1.28 9.60
CA PHE A 80 3.06 -0.77 8.33
C PHE A 80 1.90 0.23 8.51
N VAL A 81 0.87 -0.14 9.27
CA VAL A 81 -0.28 0.74 9.55
C VAL A 81 0.17 2.02 10.24
N ARG A 82 1.00 1.90 11.28
CA ARG A 82 1.51 3.07 12.00
C ARG A 82 2.27 4.03 11.07
N LEU A 83 3.19 3.52 10.26
CA LEU A 83 3.98 4.34 9.35
C LEU A 83 3.12 5.06 8.31
N LEU A 84 2.09 4.40 7.78
CA LEU A 84 1.16 5.03 6.85
C LEU A 84 0.31 6.11 7.53
N SER A 85 -0.22 5.85 8.72
CA SER A 85 -1.00 6.83 9.48
C SER A 85 -0.18 8.06 9.84
N ASP A 86 1.05 7.86 10.35
CA ASP A 86 1.96 8.95 10.69
C ASP A 86 2.29 9.80 9.44
N ASN A 87 2.54 9.16 8.31
CA ASN A 87 2.85 9.85 7.06
C ASN A 87 1.65 10.64 6.51
N LEU A 88 0.45 10.05 6.55
CA LEU A 88 -0.78 10.70 6.12
C LEU A 88 -1.06 11.96 6.95
N GLY A 89 -0.90 11.88 8.27
CA GLY A 89 -1.08 13.05 9.16
C GLY A 89 -0.13 14.20 8.83
N VAL A 90 1.13 13.90 8.47
CA VAL A 90 2.09 14.93 8.02
C VAL A 90 1.64 15.57 6.70
N PHE A 91 1.12 14.77 5.76
CA PHE A 91 0.63 15.28 4.48
C PHE A 91 -0.58 16.20 4.67
N GLU A 92 -1.57 15.77 5.45
CA GLU A 92 -2.81 16.53 5.71
C GLU A 92 -2.53 17.84 6.46
N GLY A 93 -1.64 17.82 7.46
CA GLY A 93 -1.23 19.04 8.17
C GLY A 93 -0.61 20.10 7.25
N ARG A 94 0.10 19.68 6.19
CA ARG A 94 0.63 20.60 5.17
C ARG A 94 -0.46 21.17 4.25
N GLN A 95 -1.51 20.41 3.97
CA GLN A 95 -2.62 20.89 3.15
C GLN A 95 -3.44 21.93 3.90
N GLN A 96 -3.72 21.70 5.19
CA GLN A 96 -4.47 22.65 6.03
C GLN A 96 -3.70 23.97 6.26
N GLY A 97 -2.37 23.92 6.40
CA GLY A 97 -1.53 25.11 6.50
C GLY A 97 -1.53 25.99 5.24
N LYS A 98 -1.79 25.41 4.06
CA LYS A 98 -1.86 26.13 2.78
C LYS A 98 -3.24 26.74 2.48
N SER A 99 -4.28 26.37 3.23
CA SER A 99 -5.63 26.94 3.06
C SER A 99 -5.87 28.21 3.89
N ASN A 100 -4.92 28.58 4.76
CA ASN A 100 -4.97 29.76 5.64
C ASN A 100 -4.00 30.89 5.22
N GLU A 101 -3.35 30.78 4.05
CA GLU A 101 -2.65 31.87 3.36
C GLU A 101 -3.47 32.31 2.14
#